data_AF-L9VL33-F1
#
_entry.id   AF-L9VL33-F1
#
_cell.length_a   1.000
_cell.length_b   1.000
_cell.length_c   1.000
_cell.angle_alpha   90.00
_cell.angle_beta   90.00
_cell.angle_gamma   90.00
#
_symmetry.space_group_name_H-M   'P 1'
#
loop_
_entity.id
_entity.type
_entity.pdbx_description
1 polymer ?
#
loop_
_entity_poly.entity_id
_entity_poly.type
_entity_poly.pdbx_seq_one_letter_code
_entity_poly.pdbx_strand_id
1 'polypeptide(L)'
;MIDLAATIAINALAIGVLFTVHESGHYLAGLSIGIPRDRLRLRLLSIPPHVALVDGDGTPVSPSAFDRYLDLLTTHTTNVHQQYRFVAGGHVLEWLIVVSSTTVALGSGTDPLITAASLLVYWSLVITGLYLIVDAAGTIVRGYPHGDASGQWSLAPRSTLAFYLVYFGTYLWLARGLGLF
;
A
#
# COMPACT_ATOMS: atom_id res chain seq x y z
N MET A 1 20.71 -0.79 26.34
CA MET A 1 20.68 -1.61 25.11
C MET A 1 19.27 -2.12 24.97
N ILE A 2 18.58 -1.79 23.88
CA ILE A 2 17.35 -2.50 23.52
C ILE A 2 17.78 -3.91 23.14
N ASP A 3 17.18 -4.93 23.77
CA ASP A 3 17.53 -6.31 23.44
C ASP A 3 17.06 -6.67 22.03
N LEU A 4 17.67 -7.68 21.41
CA LEU A 4 17.38 -8.11 20.05
C LEU A 4 15.87 -8.38 19.83
N ALA A 5 15.19 -8.97 20.81
CA ALA A 5 13.76 -9.27 20.73
C ALA A 5 12.92 -7.99 20.64
N ALA A 6 13.24 -6.96 21.43
CA ALA A 6 12.55 -5.68 21.36
C ALA A 6 12.80 -4.96 20.03
N THR A 7 14.01 -5.05 19.47
CA THR A 7 14.30 -4.51 18.12
C THR A 7 13.46 -5.21 17.06
N ILE A 8 13.42 -6.54 17.07
CA ILE A 8 12.60 -7.34 16.14
C ILE A 8 11.12 -6.97 16.30
N ALA A 9 10.61 -6.88 17.53
CA ALA A 9 9.22 -6.56 17.80
C ALA A 9 8.82 -5.17 17.28
N ILE A 10 9.67 -4.15 17.47
CA ILE A 10 9.41 -2.78 17.00
C ILE A 10 9.39 -2.73 15.47
N ASN A 11 10.33 -3.40 14.80
CA ASN A 11 10.35 -3.45 13.34
C ASN A 11 9.14 -4.22 12.78
N ALA A 12 8.80 -5.36 13.38
CA ALA A 12 7.61 -6.12 13.00
C ALA A 12 6.32 -5.32 13.19
N LEU A 13 6.23 -4.54 14.27
CA LEU A 13 5.11 -3.63 14.51
C LEU A 13 5.04 -2.54 13.44
N ALA A 14 6.15 -1.89 13.11
CA ALA A 14 6.18 -0.87 12.06
C ALA A 14 5.71 -1.42 10.70
N ILE A 15 6.22 -2.60 10.32
CA ILE A 15 5.81 -3.31 9.10
C ILE A 15 4.32 -3.66 9.14
N GLY A 16 3.83 -4.20 10.26
CA GLY A 16 2.42 -4.55 10.43
C GLY A 16 1.49 -3.33 10.35
N VAL A 17 1.92 -2.18 10.87
CA VAL A 17 1.21 -0.91 10.73
C VAL A 17 1.14 -0.49 9.26
N LEU A 18 2.26 -0.53 8.53
CA LEU A 18 2.30 -0.18 7.11
C LEU A 18 1.35 -1.06 6.29
N PHE A 19 1.40 -2.39 6.43
CA PHE A 19 0.46 -3.28 5.75
C PHE A 19 -1.00 -3.01 6.12
N THR A 20 -1.29 -2.74 7.40
CA THR A 20 -2.65 -2.43 7.83
C THR A 20 -3.16 -1.14 7.20
N VAL A 21 -2.32 -0.11 7.15
CA VAL A 21 -2.62 1.18 6.51
C VAL A 21 -2.81 0.98 5.01
N HIS A 22 -1.90 0.26 4.35
CA HIS A 22 -1.97 -0.03 2.92
C HIS A 22 -3.28 -0.74 2.55
N GLU A 23 -3.64 -1.82 3.23
CA GLU A 23 -4.89 -2.53 2.93
C GLU A 23 -6.12 -1.67 3.24
N SER A 24 -6.06 -0.87 4.31
CA SER A 24 -7.11 0.11 4.60
C SER A 24 -7.25 1.15 3.49
N GLY A 25 -6.16 1.52 2.81
CA GLY A 25 -6.16 2.42 1.68
C GLY A 25 -6.95 1.87 0.49
N HIS A 26 -6.76 0.61 0.12
CA HIS A 26 -7.59 -0.05 -0.89
C HIS A 26 -9.06 -0.12 -0.48
N TYR A 27 -9.32 -0.44 0.78
CA TYR A 27 -10.68 -0.53 1.30
C TYR A 27 -11.40 0.82 1.21
N LEU A 28 -10.76 1.89 1.68
CA LEU A 28 -11.30 3.25 1.61
C LEU A 28 -11.43 3.74 0.16
N ALA A 29 -10.46 3.41 -0.70
CA ALA A 29 -10.56 3.73 -2.12
C ALA A 29 -11.76 3.02 -2.77
N GLY A 30 -12.00 1.74 -2.44
CA GLY A 30 -13.16 0.97 -2.88
C GLY A 30 -14.48 1.61 -2.47
N LEU A 31 -14.59 2.03 -1.21
CA LEU A 31 -15.76 2.78 -0.74
C LEU A 31 -15.93 4.10 -1.50
N SER A 32 -14.83 4.82 -1.74
CA SER A 32 -14.87 6.14 -2.42
C SER A 32 -15.30 6.08 -3.88
N ILE A 33 -15.09 4.95 -4.56
CA ILE A 33 -15.54 4.72 -5.94
C ILE A 33 -16.90 4.05 -6.02
N GLY A 34 -17.56 3.80 -4.88
CA GLY A 34 -18.93 3.30 -4.81
C GLY A 34 -19.08 1.80 -4.61
N ILE A 35 -18.01 1.05 -4.30
CA ILE A 35 -18.15 -0.36 -3.94
C ILE A 35 -18.87 -0.45 -2.58
N PRO A 36 -19.98 -1.18 -2.46
CA PRO A 36 -20.70 -1.32 -1.19
C PRO A 36 -19.83 -1.95 -0.10
N ARG A 37 -20.06 -1.57 1.16
CA ARG A 37 -19.26 -2.02 2.30
C ARG A 37 -19.31 -3.54 2.50
N ASP A 38 -20.45 -4.16 2.25
CA ASP A 38 -20.67 -5.61 2.29
C ASP A 38 -19.99 -6.35 1.14
N ARG A 39 -19.54 -5.61 0.12
CA ARG A 39 -18.78 -6.10 -1.05
C ARG A 39 -17.26 -5.99 -0.91
N LEU A 40 -16.78 -5.45 0.21
CA LEU A 40 -15.35 -5.33 0.53
C LEU A 40 -15.03 -6.02 1.86
N ARG A 41 -13.95 -6.81 1.90
CA ARG A 41 -13.46 -7.42 3.14
C ARG A 41 -11.96 -7.23 3.28
N LEU A 42 -11.55 -6.56 4.37
CA LEU A 42 -10.16 -6.50 4.80
C LEU A 42 -9.71 -7.86 5.36
N ARG A 43 -8.61 -8.40 4.83
CA ARG A 43 -8.07 -9.72 5.18
C ARG A 43 -6.65 -9.58 5.73
N LEU A 44 -6.49 -8.82 6.81
CA LEU A 44 -5.19 -8.49 7.42
C LEU A 44 -4.39 -9.70 7.94
N LEU A 45 -5.08 -10.78 8.32
CA LEU A 45 -4.45 -12.02 8.82
C LEU A 45 -4.20 -13.06 7.73
N SER A 46 -4.49 -12.74 6.47
CA SER A 46 -4.14 -13.60 5.33
C SER A 46 -2.70 -13.33 4.89
N ILE A 47 -2.07 -14.27 4.19
CA ILE A 47 -0.71 -14.11 3.66
C ILE A 47 -0.78 -14.24 2.12
N PRO A 48 -0.54 -13.15 1.37
CA PRO A 48 -0.36 -11.78 1.85
C PRO A 48 -1.67 -11.17 2.39
N PRO A 49 -1.59 -10.13 3.25
CA PRO A 49 -2.73 -9.27 3.54
C PRO A 49 -3.31 -8.71 2.24
N HIS A 50 -4.63 -8.56 2.19
CA HIS A 50 -5.31 -8.01 1.02
C HIS A 50 -6.70 -7.48 1.37
N VAL A 51 -7.27 -6.69 0.46
CA VAL A 51 -8.71 -6.46 0.36
C VAL A 51 -9.31 -7.48 -0.60
N ALA A 52 -10.29 -8.25 -0.13
CA ALA A 52 -11.07 -9.16 -0.96
C ALA A 52 -12.36 -8.49 -1.44
N LEU A 53 -12.75 -8.77 -2.68
CA LEU A 53 -14.05 -8.43 -3.23
C LEU A 53 -15.04 -9.56 -2.94
N VAL A 54 -16.27 -9.23 -2.53
CA VAL A 54 -17.27 -10.25 -2.16
C VAL A 54 -18.27 -10.46 -3.28
N ASP A 55 -18.28 -11.66 -3.82
CA ASP A 55 -19.17 -12.09 -4.91
C ASP A 55 -20.65 -12.17 -4.45
N GLY A 56 -21.58 -12.25 -5.41
CA GLY A 56 -23.03 -12.28 -5.20
C GLY A 56 -23.52 -13.29 -4.15
N ASP A 57 -22.81 -14.41 -4.03
CA ASP A 57 -23.06 -15.50 -3.09
C ASP A 57 -22.43 -15.29 -1.68
N GLY A 58 -21.70 -14.19 -1.47
CA GLY A 58 -21.01 -13.89 -0.22
C GLY A 58 -19.56 -14.42 -0.14
N THR A 59 -19.05 -15.03 -1.20
CA THR A 59 -17.70 -15.58 -1.27
C THR A 59 -16.65 -14.46 -1.42
N PRO A 60 -15.64 -14.35 -0.52
CA PRO A 60 -14.54 -13.41 -0.69
C PRO A 60 -13.56 -13.92 -1.76
N VAL A 61 -13.27 -13.07 -2.75
CA VAL A 61 -12.33 -13.32 -3.84
C VAL A 61 -11.06 -12.51 -3.59
N SER A 62 -9.93 -13.21 -3.51
CA SER A 62 -8.59 -12.62 -3.35
C SER A 62 -8.06 -12.05 -4.68
N PRO A 63 -7.22 -11.00 -4.66
CA PRO A 63 -6.49 -10.53 -5.84
C PRO A 63 -5.66 -11.62 -6.54
N SER A 64 -5.26 -12.68 -5.81
CA SER A 64 -4.55 -13.82 -6.38
C SER A 64 -5.38 -14.63 -7.38
N ALA A 65 -6.72 -14.53 -7.33
CA ALA A 65 -7.63 -15.07 -8.32
C ALA A 65 -7.92 -14.00 -9.39
N PHE A 66 -6.87 -13.59 -10.11
CA PHE A 66 -6.82 -12.37 -10.92
C PHE A 66 -8.05 -12.15 -11.81
N ASP A 67 -8.40 -13.10 -12.67
CA ASP A 67 -9.52 -12.95 -13.62
C ASP A 67 -10.84 -12.69 -12.89
N ARG A 68 -11.17 -13.53 -11.90
CA ARG A 68 -12.40 -13.39 -11.10
C ARG A 68 -12.42 -12.09 -10.29
N TYR A 69 -11.27 -11.68 -9.77
CA TYR A 69 -11.13 -10.44 -9.02
C TYR A 69 -11.34 -9.22 -9.92
N LEU A 70 -10.74 -9.23 -11.11
CA LEU A 70 -10.89 -8.17 -12.10
C LEU A 70 -12.33 -8.07 -12.59
N ASP A 71 -12.97 -9.20 -12.89
CA ASP A 71 -14.38 -9.25 -13.28
C ASP A 71 -15.25 -8.58 -12.21
N LEU A 72 -15.11 -8.97 -10.94
CA LEU A 72 -15.85 -8.34 -9.84
C LEU A 72 -15.55 -6.84 -9.72
N LEU A 73 -14.29 -6.41 -9.82
CA LEU A 73 -13.94 -5.00 -9.77
C LEU A 73 -14.60 -4.22 -10.92
N THR A 74 -14.65 -4.80 -12.12
CA THR A 74 -15.28 -4.17 -13.28
C THR A 74 -16.80 -4.06 -13.14
N THR A 75 -17.47 -4.98 -12.43
CA THR A 75 -18.91 -4.84 -12.14
C THR A 75 -19.24 -3.62 -11.27
N HIS A 76 -18.29 -3.16 -10.46
CA HIS A 76 -18.46 -2.02 -9.57
C HIS A 76 -17.82 -0.72 -10.08
N THR A 77 -17.09 -0.77 -11.21
CA THR A 77 -16.38 0.40 -11.74
C THR A 77 -16.89 0.75 -13.13
N THR A 78 -17.06 2.04 -13.37
CA THR A 78 -17.58 2.58 -14.64
C THR A 78 -16.48 2.93 -15.64
N ASN A 79 -15.24 3.11 -15.16
CA ASN A 79 -14.11 3.52 -15.98
C ASN A 79 -12.76 3.15 -15.35
N VAL A 80 -11.73 3.23 -16.17
CA VAL A 80 -10.33 2.94 -15.81
C VAL A 80 -9.80 3.83 -14.68
N HIS A 81 -10.28 5.07 -14.53
CA HIS A 81 -9.83 5.95 -13.44
C HIS A 81 -10.30 5.46 -12.07
N GLN A 82 -11.50 4.87 -11.97
CA GLN A 82 -11.97 4.29 -10.72
C GLN A 82 -11.15 3.05 -10.34
N GLN A 83 -10.86 2.19 -11.32
CA GLN A 83 -9.97 1.04 -11.13
C GLN A 83 -8.57 1.49 -10.69
N TYR A 84 -8.02 2.51 -11.35
CA TYR A 84 -6.72 3.07 -10.99
C TYR A 84 -6.71 3.60 -9.55
N ARG A 85 -7.74 4.34 -9.13
CA ARG A 85 -7.86 4.83 -7.74
C ARG A 85 -7.94 3.69 -6.73
N PHE A 86 -8.67 2.62 -7.05
CA PHE A 86 -8.75 1.45 -6.19
C PHE A 86 -7.37 0.81 -5.97
N VAL A 87 -6.64 0.57 -7.06
CA VAL A 87 -5.30 -0.05 -7.02
C VAL A 87 -4.26 0.89 -6.40
N ALA A 88 -4.34 2.20 -6.65
CA ALA A 88 -3.45 3.18 -6.03
C ALA A 88 -3.76 3.44 -4.54
N GLY A 89 -4.95 3.05 -4.07
CA GLY A 89 -5.49 3.41 -2.77
C GLY A 89 -4.57 3.06 -1.59
N GLY A 90 -3.95 1.89 -1.62
CA GLY A 90 -3.02 1.46 -0.56
C GLY A 90 -1.80 2.36 -0.44
N HIS A 91 -1.08 2.55 -1.55
CA HIS A 91 0.07 3.44 -1.59
C HIS A 91 -0.30 4.90 -1.27
N VAL A 92 -1.46 5.39 -1.71
CA VAL A 92 -1.91 6.76 -1.39
C VAL A 92 -2.11 6.93 0.11
N LEU A 93 -2.78 5.99 0.78
CA LEU A 93 -3.01 6.11 2.22
C LEU A 93 -1.72 5.93 3.02
N GLU A 94 -0.86 4.98 2.64
CA GLU A 94 0.47 4.83 3.25
C GLU A 94 1.27 6.14 3.15
N TRP A 95 1.33 6.74 1.95
CA TRP A 95 1.99 8.02 1.72
C TRP A 95 1.47 9.13 2.63
N LEU A 96 0.15 9.29 2.73
CA LEU A 96 -0.47 10.30 3.58
C LEU A 96 -0.13 10.09 5.07
N ILE A 97 -0.20 8.85 5.56
CA ILE A 97 0.10 8.54 6.96
C ILE A 97 1.58 8.78 7.27
N VAL A 98 2.49 8.31 6.43
CA VAL A 98 3.94 8.47 6.64
C VAL A 98 4.36 9.94 6.58
N VAL A 99 3.84 10.71 5.62
CA VAL A 99 4.14 12.14 5.49
C VAL A 99 3.59 12.93 6.67
N SER A 100 2.33 12.67 7.06
CA SER A 100 1.70 13.38 8.18
C SER A 100 2.36 13.02 9.52
N SER A 101 2.66 11.75 9.78
CA SER A 101 3.35 11.31 11.00
C SER A 101 4.75 11.93 11.10
N THR A 102 5.47 11.98 9.99
CA THR A 102 6.81 12.58 9.96
C THR A 102 6.75 14.08 10.19
N THR A 103 5.79 14.76 9.56
CA THR A 103 5.59 16.21 9.76
C THR A 103 5.29 16.53 11.22
N VAL A 104 4.40 15.75 11.86
CA VAL A 104 4.09 15.90 13.29
C VAL A 104 5.31 15.63 14.16
N ALA A 105 6.10 14.59 13.86
CA ALA A 105 7.31 14.24 14.61
C ALA A 105 8.39 15.32 14.54
N LEU A 106 8.64 15.88 13.35
CA LEU A 106 9.59 16.97 13.17
C LEU A 106 9.10 18.26 13.85
N GLY A 107 7.79 18.55 13.78
CA GLY A 107 7.20 19.71 14.44
C GLY A 107 7.17 19.62 15.96
N SER A 108 7.08 18.41 16.54
CA SER A 108 7.11 18.22 17.99
C SER A 108 8.51 18.29 18.58
N GLY A 109 9.54 17.93 17.80
CA GLY A 109 10.93 17.87 18.26
C GLY A 109 11.22 16.77 19.29
N THR A 110 10.30 15.82 19.48
CA THR A 110 10.44 14.76 20.49
C THR A 110 11.11 13.52 19.90
N ASP A 111 12.23 13.11 20.49
CA ASP A 111 13.02 11.95 20.04
C ASP A 111 12.21 10.66 19.79
N PRO A 112 11.22 10.28 20.62
CA PRO A 112 10.44 9.06 20.38
C PRO A 112 9.59 9.13 19.11
N LEU A 113 8.97 10.28 18.81
CA LEU A 113 8.17 10.46 17.60
C LEU A 113 9.05 10.51 16.36
N ILE A 114 10.21 11.16 16.45
CA ILE A 114 11.20 11.19 15.38
C ILE A 114 11.68 9.77 15.07
N THR A 115 11.99 8.99 16.10
CA THR A 115 12.40 7.58 15.95
C THR A 115 11.31 6.74 15.27
N ALA A 116 10.05 6.89 15.69
CA ALA A 116 8.93 6.16 15.08
C ALA A 116 8.73 6.57 13.60
N ALA A 117 8.76 7.87 13.30
CA ALA A 117 8.66 8.36 11.92
C ALA A 117 9.80 7.86 11.04
N SER A 118 11.03 7.86 11.55
CA SER A 118 12.20 7.30 10.88
C SER A 118 12.03 5.82 10.52
N LEU A 119 11.48 5.02 11.43
CA LEU A 119 11.18 3.61 11.15
C LEU A 119 10.13 3.45 10.05
N LEU A 120 9.05 4.24 10.08
CA LEU A 120 8.00 4.20 9.06
C LEU A 120 8.56 4.59 7.69
N VAL A 121 9.32 5.68 7.58
CA VAL A 121 9.93 6.12 6.32
C VAL A 121 10.91 5.08 5.80
N TYR A 122 11.78 4.55 6.66
CA TYR A 122 12.75 3.51 6.30
C TYR A 122 12.06 2.27 5.76
N TRP A 123 11.09 1.72 6.50
CA TRP A 123 10.40 0.50 6.08
C TRP A 123 9.50 0.72 4.86
N SER A 124 8.90 1.89 4.70
CA SER A 124 8.14 2.21 3.48
C SER A 124 9.06 2.17 2.25
N LEU A 125 10.26 2.78 2.32
CA LEU A 125 11.24 2.72 1.23
C LEU A 125 11.68 1.28 0.92
N VAL A 126 12.05 0.51 1.96
CA VAL A 126 12.54 -0.86 1.81
C VAL A 126 11.44 -1.78 1.26
N ILE A 127 10.24 -1.75 1.85
CA ILE A 127 9.14 -2.63 1.46
C ILE A 127 8.65 -2.26 0.07
N THR A 128 8.38 -0.97 -0.23
CA THR A 128 7.94 -0.59 -1.58
C THR A 128 9.01 -0.95 -2.63
N GLY A 129 10.30 -0.76 -2.33
CA GLY A 129 11.39 -1.16 -3.22
C GLY A 129 11.40 -2.66 -3.52
N LEU A 130 11.32 -3.50 -2.49
CA LEU A 130 11.25 -4.96 -2.65
C LEU A 130 9.95 -5.39 -3.36
N TYR A 131 8.83 -4.75 -3.01
CA TYR A 131 7.53 -5.02 -3.62
C TYR A 131 7.55 -4.74 -5.12
N LEU A 132 8.13 -3.62 -5.57
CA LEU A 132 8.26 -3.31 -6.99
C LEU A 132 9.07 -4.36 -7.76
N ILE A 133 10.14 -4.89 -7.15
CA ILE A 133 10.95 -5.95 -7.77
C ILE A 133 10.12 -7.23 -7.90
N VAL A 134 9.42 -7.64 -6.83
CA VAL A 134 8.59 -8.85 -6.82
C VAL A 134 7.40 -8.71 -7.77
N ASP A 135 6.74 -7.55 -7.79
CA ASP A 135 5.61 -7.24 -8.66
C ASP A 135 6.04 -7.27 -10.14
N ALA A 136 7.15 -6.61 -10.49
CA ALA A 136 7.69 -6.63 -11.85
C ALA A 136 8.05 -8.06 -12.29
N ALA A 137 8.79 -8.82 -11.46
CA ALA A 137 9.16 -10.20 -11.77
C ALA A 137 7.93 -11.10 -11.92
N GLY A 138 6.97 -11.00 -11.00
CA GLY A 138 5.72 -11.75 -11.04
C GLY A 138 4.90 -11.43 -12.28
N THR A 139 4.84 -10.16 -12.67
CA THR A 139 4.13 -9.71 -13.87
C THR A 139 4.76 -10.26 -15.14
N ILE A 140 6.10 -10.25 -15.25
CA ILE A 140 6.82 -10.82 -16.38
C ILE A 140 6.58 -12.33 -16.50
N VAL A 141 6.64 -13.06 -15.37
CA VAL A 141 6.46 -14.52 -15.35
C VAL A 141 5.02 -14.93 -15.69
N ARG A 142 4.03 -14.18 -15.22
CA ARG A 142 2.61 -14.55 -15.33
C ARG A 142 1.92 -13.99 -16.57
N GLY A 143 2.46 -12.92 -17.17
CA GLY A 143 1.85 -12.23 -18.31
C GLY A 143 0.66 -11.33 -17.95
N TYR A 144 0.38 -11.13 -16.66
CA TYR A 144 -0.66 -10.22 -16.15
C TYR A 144 -0.17 -9.50 -14.88
N PRO A 145 -0.75 -8.33 -14.52
CA PRO A 145 -0.36 -7.58 -13.33
C PRO A 145 -0.38 -8.41 -12.05
N HIS A 146 0.76 -8.49 -11.35
CA HIS A 146 0.89 -9.29 -10.13
C HIS A 146 0.55 -8.53 -8.85
N GLY A 147 0.76 -7.21 -8.85
CA GLY A 147 0.59 -6.33 -7.71
C GLY A 147 0.10 -4.93 -8.11
N ASP A 148 0.14 -4.01 -7.16
CA ASP A 148 -0.47 -2.70 -7.31
C ASP A 148 0.27 -1.82 -8.31
N ALA A 149 1.58 -1.94 -8.42
CA ALA A 149 2.37 -1.07 -9.29
C ALA A 149 2.18 -1.48 -10.75
N SER A 150 2.24 -2.78 -11.04
CA SER A 150 1.92 -3.31 -12.36
C SER A 150 0.44 -3.13 -12.71
N GLY A 151 -0.46 -3.23 -11.72
CA GLY A 151 -1.89 -2.96 -11.89
C GLY A 151 -2.17 -1.50 -12.23
N GLN A 152 -1.52 -0.56 -11.53
CA GLN A 152 -1.57 0.85 -11.90
C GLN A 152 -0.97 1.10 -13.28
N TRP A 153 0.17 0.47 -13.58
CA TRP A 153 0.88 0.63 -14.85
C TRP A 153 0.04 0.16 -16.04
N SER A 154 -0.64 -0.98 -15.93
CA SER A 154 -1.50 -1.51 -16.99
C SER A 154 -2.70 -0.60 -17.28
N LEU A 155 -3.20 0.11 -16.27
CA LEU A 155 -4.33 1.05 -16.39
C LEU A 155 -3.89 2.44 -16.88
N ALA A 156 -2.81 2.99 -16.34
CA ALA A 156 -2.35 4.35 -16.64
C ALA A 156 -0.82 4.51 -16.43
N PRO A 157 0.02 4.16 -17.41
CA PRO A 157 1.48 4.18 -17.26
C PRO A 157 2.05 5.55 -16.86
N ARG A 158 1.58 6.62 -17.50
CA ARG A 158 2.07 7.99 -17.23
C ARG A 158 1.73 8.45 -15.83
N SER A 159 0.50 8.20 -15.37
CA SER A 159 0.06 8.53 -14.02
C SER A 159 0.82 7.71 -12.97
N THR A 160 1.05 6.43 -13.26
CA THR A 160 1.84 5.54 -12.39
C THR A 160 3.27 6.02 -12.24
N LEU A 161 3.92 6.38 -13.34
CA LEU A 161 5.28 6.94 -13.30
C LEU A 161 5.32 8.23 -12.48
N ALA A 162 4.41 9.17 -12.74
CA ALA A 162 4.34 10.41 -11.98
C ALA A 162 4.08 10.17 -10.48
N PHE A 163 3.17 9.25 -10.16
CA PHE A 163 2.87 8.86 -8.79
C PHE A 163 4.11 8.34 -8.07
N TYR A 164 4.81 7.35 -8.63
CA TYR A 164 5.98 6.78 -7.97
C TYR A 164 7.17 7.74 -7.89
N LEU A 165 7.34 8.66 -8.86
CA LEU A 165 8.34 9.72 -8.75
C LEU A 165 8.06 10.64 -7.56
N VAL A 166 6.81 11.04 -7.35
CA VAL A 166 6.41 11.85 -6.19
C VAL A 166 6.53 11.04 -4.89
N TYR A 167 6.06 9.79 -4.90
CA TYR A 167 6.10 8.87 -3.76
C TYR A 167 7.52 8.68 -3.22
N PHE A 168 8.43 8.19 -4.07
CA PHE A 168 9.83 7.97 -3.69
C PHE A 168 10.57 9.28 -3.45
N GLY A 169 10.34 10.31 -4.28
CA GLY A 169 10.95 11.62 -4.08
C GLY A 169 10.62 12.21 -2.71
N THR A 170 9.37 12.07 -2.27
CA THR A 170 8.91 12.52 -0.95
C THR A 170 9.59 11.73 0.16
N TYR A 171 9.62 10.40 0.08
CA TYR A 171 10.24 9.58 1.12
C TYR A 171 11.75 9.77 1.22
N LEU A 172 12.45 9.90 0.09
CA LEU A 172 13.88 10.23 0.08
C LEU A 172 14.14 11.60 0.70
N TRP A 173 13.29 12.59 0.42
CA TRP A 173 13.38 13.91 1.06
C TRP A 173 13.14 13.85 2.57
N LEU A 174 12.08 13.15 3.02
CA LEU A 174 11.78 12.98 4.44
C LEU A 174 12.91 12.26 5.18
N ALA A 175 13.43 11.19 4.59
CA ALA A 175 14.50 10.40 5.19
C ALA A 175 15.80 11.19 5.35
N ARG A 176 16.15 12.06 4.39
CA ARG A 176 17.25 13.02 4.53
C ARG A 176 16.98 14.02 5.66
N GLY A 177 15.75 14.52 5.77
CA GLY A 177 15.34 15.41 6.86
C GLY A 177 15.43 14.76 8.26
N LEU A 178 15.27 13.44 8.31
CA LEU A 178 15.40 12.62 9.51
C LEU A 178 16.83 12.08 9.77
N GLY A 179 17.79 12.37 8.87
CA GLY A 179 19.18 11.93 9.01
C GLY A 179 19.40 10.42 8.78
N LEU A 180 18.53 9.76 8.01
CA LEU A 180 18.67 8.33 7.68
C LEU A 180 19.78 8.06 6.65
N PHE A 181 20.17 9.08 5.87
CA PHE A 181 21.25 9.06 4.89
C PHE A 181 21.69 10.48 4.50
#